data_AF-W1XYH7-F1
#
_entry.id   AF-W1XYH7-F1
#
_cell.length_a   1.000
_cell.length_b   1.000
_cell.length_c   1.000
_cell.angle_alpha   90.00
_cell.angle_beta   90.00
_cell.angle_gamma   90.00
#
_symmetry.space_group_name_H-M   'P 1'
#
loop_
_entity.id
_entity.type
_entity.pdbx_description
1 polymer ?
#
loop_
_entity_poly.entity_id
_entity_poly.type
_entity_poly.pdbx_seq_one_letter_code
_entity_poly.pdbx_strand_id
1 'polypeptide(L)' 'KWLPALSLFFAVATLGMPGTGNFVGEFMILFGSFQVVPVITVISTFGLVFASVYSLAMLHRAYFGK' A
#
# COMPACT_ATOMS: atom_id res chain seq x y z
N LYS A 1 -6.04 -12.45 22.57
CA LYS A 1 -7.22 -12.42 21.68
C LYS A 1 -7.25 -11.22 20.71
N TRP A 2 -6.64 -10.06 21.04
CA TRP A 2 -6.61 -8.86 20.18
C TRP A 2 -5.34 -8.65 19.32
N LEU A 3 -4.24 -9.35 19.65
CA LEU A 3 -2.97 -9.27 18.93
C LEU A 3 -3.08 -9.48 17.40
N PRO A 4 -3.90 -10.44 16.88
CA PRO A 4 -4.00 -10.66 15.45
C PRO A 4 -4.58 -9.44 14.71
N ALA A 5 -5.67 -8.87 15.24
CA ALA A 5 -6.33 -7.71 14.64
C ALA A 5 -5.44 -6.46 14.63
N LEU A 6 -4.69 -6.24 15.72
CA LEU A 6 -3.74 -5.13 15.80
C LEU A 6 -2.57 -5.30 14.82
N SER A 7 -2.03 -6.52 14.72
CA SER A 7 -0.96 -6.83 13.75
C SER A 7 -1.42 -6.70 12.30
N LEU A 8 -2.65 -7.13 11.99
CA LEU A 8 -3.29 -6.94 10.68
C LEU A 8 -3.47 -5.45 10.37
N PHE A 9 -3.94 -4.65 11.33
CA PHE A 9 -4.13 -3.22 11.14
C PHE A 9 -2.81 -2.50 10.80
N PHE A 10 -1.75 -2.75 11.59
CA PHE A 10 -0.45 -2.12 11.34
C PHE A 10 0.18 -2.62 10.04
N ALA A 11 0.06 -3.91 9.74
CA ALA A 11 0.58 -4.44 8.49
C ALA A 11 -0.18 -3.85 7.29
N VAL A 12 -1.50 -3.71 7.36
CA VAL A 12 -2.31 -3.00 6.36
C VAL A 12 -1.93 -1.51 6.25
N ALA A 13 -1.61 -0.86 7.37
CA ALA A 13 -1.17 0.53 7.40
C ALA A 13 0.19 0.75 6.74
N THR A 14 1.11 -0.21 6.84
CA THR A 14 2.41 -0.16 6.14
C THR A 14 2.24 -0.32 4.63
N LEU A 15 1.16 -0.97 4.17
CA LEU A 15 0.92 -1.32 2.77
C LEU A 15 0.28 -0.22 1.91
N GLY A 16 0.15 0.99 2.48
CA GLY A 16 -0.42 2.12 1.77
C GLY A 16 -1.91 1.95 1.49
N MET A 17 -2.67 1.26 2.35
CA MET A 17 -4.12 1.20 2.18
C MET A 17 -4.76 2.60 2.33
N PRO A 18 -5.83 2.89 1.56
CA PRO A 18 -6.51 4.17 1.64
C PRO A 18 -7.01 4.43 3.08
N GLY A 19 -6.69 5.62 3.60
CA GLY A 19 -6.98 6.01 4.99
C GLY A 19 -5.83 5.79 5.97
N THR A 20 -4.69 5.26 5.52
CA THR A 20 -3.48 5.07 6.34
C THR A 20 -2.46 6.19 6.06
N GLY A 21 -1.56 6.46 7.01
CA GLY A 21 -0.57 7.53 6.85
C GLY A 21 0.38 7.32 5.67
N ASN A 22 0.72 6.07 5.34
CA ASN A 22 1.63 5.75 4.23
C ASN A 22 1.02 6.11 2.87
N PHE A 23 -0.29 5.85 2.71
CA PHE A 23 -1.04 6.22 1.51
C PHE A 23 -0.99 7.72 1.21
N VAL A 24 -1.17 8.56 2.24
CA VAL A 24 -1.16 10.03 2.06
C VAL A 24 0.21 10.50 1.56
N GLY A 25 1.30 9.95 2.11
CA GLY A 25 2.65 10.27 1.67
C GLY A 25 2.91 9.85 0.21
N GLU A 26 2.62 8.60 -0.13
CA GLU A 26 2.84 8.08 -1.48
C GLU A 26 1.99 8.81 -2.53
N PHE A 27 0.72 9.12 -2.23
CA PHE A 27 -0.13 9.89 -3.13
C PHE A 27 0.38 11.32 -3.33
N MET A 28 0.85 11.98 -2.25
CA MET A 28 1.40 13.33 -2.34
C MET A 28 2.69 13.35 -3.18
N ILE A 29 3.54 12.33 -3.06
CA ILE A 29 4.74 12.14 -3.88
C ILE A 29 4.36 11.96 -5.36
N LEU A 30 3.37 11.10 -5.65
CA LEU A 30 2.90 10.89 -7.03
C LEU A 30 2.32 12.17 -7.64
N PHE A 31 1.49 12.91 -6.88
CA PHE A 31 0.92 14.18 -7.35
C PHE A 31 2.00 15.24 -7.63
N GLY A 32 3.00 15.36 -6.75
CA GLY A 32 4.12 16.29 -6.95
C GLY A 32 5.01 15.88 -8.12
N SER A 33 5.26 14.59 -8.29
CA SER A 33 6.12 14.05 -9.35
C SER A 33 5.48 14.13 -10.75
N PHE A 34 4.15 14.12 -10.83
CA PHE A 34 3.43 14.22 -12.10
C PHE A 34 3.75 15.50 -12.88
N GLN A 35 4.03 16.60 -12.18
CA GLN A 35 4.39 17.89 -12.78
C GLN A 35 5.77 17.86 -13.45
N VAL A 36 6.69 17.02 -12.97
CA VAL A 36 8.08 16.97 -13.45
C VAL A 36 8.27 15.82 -14.45
N VAL A 37 7.77 14.62 -14.12
CA VAL A 37 7.98 13.42 -14.93
C VAL A 37 6.70 12.56 -15.00
N PRO A 38 5.73 12.92 -15.88
CA PRO A 38 4.42 12.27 -15.91
C PRO A 38 4.48 10.79 -16.32
N VAL A 39 5.32 10.43 -17.31
CA VAL A 39 5.41 9.05 -17.81
C VAL A 39 5.89 8.07 -16.73
N ILE A 40 6.95 8.44 -16.00
CA ILE A 40 7.47 7.62 -14.90
C ILE A 40 6.45 7.56 -13.76
N THR A 41 5.79 8.67 -13.44
CA THR A 41 4.77 8.73 -12.39
C THR A 41 3.60 7.77 -12.66
N VAL A 42 3.15 7.68 -13.91
CA VAL A 42 2.10 6.73 -14.31
C VAL A 42 2.54 5.29 -14.09
N ILE A 43 3.76 4.92 -14.52
CA ILE A 43 4.31 3.58 -14.31
C ILE A 43 4.44 3.27 -12.81
N SER A 44 4.95 4.21 -12.02
CA SER A 44 5.07 4.06 -10.56
C SER A 44 3.71 3.87 -9.88
N THR A 45 2.67 4.55 -10.36
CA THR A 45 1.30 4.40 -9.84
C THR A 45 0.79 2.98 -10.03
N PHE A 46 1.01 2.37 -11.19
CA PHE A 46 0.68 0.95 -11.41
C PHE A 46 1.49 0.04 -10.48
N GLY A 47 2.78 0.31 -10.29
CA GLY A 47 3.64 -0.41 -9.35
C GLY A 47 3.09 -0.40 -7.92
N LEU A 48 2.61 0.75 -7.47
CA LEU A 48 2.00 0.92 -6.15
C LEU A 48 0.73 0.07 -6.01
N VAL A 49 -0.17 0.12 -7.01
CA VAL A 49 -1.40 -0.71 -7.01
C VAL A 49 -1.06 -2.19 -6.94
N PHE A 50 -0.13 -2.69 -7.77
CA PHE A 50 0.29 -4.09 -7.73
C PHE A 50 0.96 -4.48 -6.42
N ALA A 51 1.78 -3.60 -5.84
CA ALA A 51 2.43 -3.82 -4.55
C ALA A 51 1.41 -3.98 -3.41
N SER A 52 0.39 -3.12 -3.35
CA SER A 52 -0.68 -3.22 -2.36
C SER A 52 -1.50 -4.49 -2.51
N VAL A 53 -1.86 -4.89 -3.75
CA VAL A 53 -2.60 -6.14 -4.02
C VAL A 53 -1.78 -7.37 -3.63
N TYR A 54 -0.51 -7.45 -4.06
CA TYR A 54 0.38 -8.55 -3.71
C TYR A 54 0.52 -8.70 -2.20
N SER A 55 0.70 -7.59 -1.51
CA SER A 55 0.93 -7.61 -0.08
C SER A 55 -0.33 -7.99 0.70
N LEU A 56 -1.51 -7.55 0.28
CA LEU A 56 -2.76 -8.01 0.85
C LEU A 56 -2.95 -9.52 0.66
N ALA A 57 -2.62 -10.04 -0.53
CA ALA A 57 -2.65 -11.47 -0.79
C ALA A 57 -1.64 -12.25 0.08
N MET A 58 -0.43 -11.72 0.28
CA MET A 58 0.57 -12.28 1.19
C MET A 58 0.06 -12.32 2.63
N LEU A 59 -0.55 -11.24 3.09
CA LEU A 59 -1.07 -11.09 4.45
C LEU A 59 -2.26 -12.03 4.69
N HIS A 60 -3.11 -12.19 3.68
CA HIS A 60 -4.18 -13.18 3.68
C HIS A 60 -3.62 -14.61 3.82
N ARG A 61 -2.60 -14.98 3.03
CA ARG A 61 -1.91 -16.28 3.14
C ARG A 61 -1.28 -16.51 4.51
N ALA A 62 -0.63 -15.49 5.08
CA ALA A 62 0.09 -15.59 6.34
C ALA A 62 -0.83 -15.82 7.54
N TYR A 63 -2.01 -15.18 7.57
CA TYR A 63 -2.92 -15.24 8.73
C TYR A 63 -4.06 -16.25 8.57
N PHE A 64 -4.57 -16.51 7.37
CA PHE A 64 -5.74 -17.37 7.16
C PHE A 64 -5.42 -18.75 6.60
N GLY A 65 -4.14 -19.07 6.33
CA GLY A 65 -3.73 -20.45 6.07
C GLY A 65 -4.34 -21.06 4.80
N LYS A 66 -4.14 -20.40 3.65
CA LYS A 66 -3.74 -20.97 2.36
C LYS A 66 -3.33 -19.87 1.40
#